data_AF-A0A3M1DY96-F1
#
_entry.id   AF-A0A3M1DY96-F1
#
_cell.length_a   1.000
_cell.length_b   1.000
_cell.length_c   1.000
_cell.angle_alpha   90.00
_cell.angle_beta   90.00
_cell.angle_gamma   90.00
#
_symmetry.space_group_name_H-M   'P 1'
#
loop_
_entity.id
_entity.type
_entity.pdbx_description
1 polymer ?
#
loop_
_entity_poly.entity_id
_entity_poly.type
_entity_poly.pdbx_seq_one_letter_code
_entity_poly.pdbx_strand_id
1 'polypeptide(L)'
;MSGPFPEISIAVLTGAGISAESGVPTFRGPEGLWRTFRPEDLATPEAFARDPVLVWEWYDWRRQRIAACQPNPAHRVLAEMETVLPDFTLITQNVDGLHQAAGSRQVLELHGNIWRVRCTRCGKISEDRRVPLPEIPPRCACGGLL
;
A
#
# COMPACT_ATOMS: atom_id res chain seq x y z
N MET A 1 1.15 -7.08 41.71
CA MET A 1 1.70 -8.43 41.43
C MET A 1 2.01 -8.48 39.95
N SER A 2 3.28 -8.34 39.59
CA SER A 2 3.81 -8.47 38.23
C SER A 2 4.30 -9.91 38.06
N GLY A 3 3.76 -10.65 37.10
CA GLY A 3 4.12 -12.04 36.83
C GLY A 3 5.58 -12.22 36.35
N PRO A 4 6.10 -13.46 36.32
CA PRO A 4 7.53 -13.74 36.14
C PRO A 4 8.02 -13.76 34.67
N PHE A 5 7.18 -13.36 33.71
CA PHE A 5 7.53 -13.30 32.30
C PHE A 5 7.67 -11.84 31.88
N PRO A 6 8.71 -11.47 31.10
CA PRO A 6 8.74 -10.16 30.46
C PRO A 6 7.47 -9.99 29.62
N GLU A 7 6.93 -8.77 29.58
CA GLU A 7 5.81 -8.45 28.68
C GLU A 7 6.19 -8.89 27.26
N ILE A 8 5.42 -9.84 26.70
CA ILE A 8 5.71 -10.42 25.40
C ILE A 8 5.38 -9.36 24.35
N SER A 9 6.42 -8.87 23.67
CA SER A 9 6.34 -7.95 22.54
C SER A 9 6.43 -8.73 21.23
N ILE A 10 5.45 -8.55 20.33
CA ILE A 10 5.40 -9.24 19.03
C ILE A 10 5.39 -8.21 17.91
N ALA A 11 6.35 -8.33 16.99
CA ALA A 11 6.37 -7.56 15.75
C ALA A 11 6.20 -8.47 14.53
N VAL A 12 5.35 -8.06 13.59
CA VAL A 12 5.11 -8.77 12.32
C VAL A 12 5.50 -7.87 11.16
N LEU A 13 6.34 -8.38 10.26
CA LEU A 13 6.67 -7.73 8.99
C LEU A 13 5.99 -8.47 7.84
N THR A 14 5.11 -7.79 7.10
CA THR A 14 4.42 -8.36 5.94
C THR A 14 4.96 -7.79 4.63
N GLY A 15 4.87 -8.60 3.57
CA GLY A 15 5.16 -8.21 2.19
C GLY A 15 4.10 -8.73 1.23
N ALA A 16 4.32 -8.56 -0.08
CA ALA A 16 3.27 -8.75 -1.10
C ALA A 16 2.63 -10.15 -1.09
N GLY A 17 3.35 -11.17 -0.60
CA GLY A 17 2.83 -12.53 -0.46
C GLY A 17 1.56 -12.63 0.39
N ILE A 18 1.41 -11.80 1.43
CA ILE A 18 0.20 -11.83 2.27
C ILE A 18 -1.06 -11.44 1.50
N SER A 19 -0.92 -10.67 0.42
CA SER A 19 -2.04 -10.15 -0.38
C SER A 19 -2.25 -10.92 -1.68
N ALA A 20 -1.44 -11.95 -1.95
CA ALA A 20 -1.56 -12.78 -3.15
C ALA A 20 -2.93 -13.48 -3.23
N GLU A 21 -3.38 -14.09 -2.13
CA GLU A 21 -4.70 -14.76 -2.04
C GLU A 21 -5.88 -13.77 -2.10
N SER A 22 -5.62 -12.47 -1.92
CA SER A 22 -6.61 -11.41 -2.13
C SER A 22 -6.73 -10.98 -3.60
N GLY A 23 -5.92 -11.55 -4.49
CA GLY A 23 -5.87 -11.18 -5.91
C GLY A 23 -5.03 -9.93 -6.21
N VAL A 24 -4.27 -9.43 -5.23
CA VAL A 24 -3.33 -8.32 -5.46
C VAL A 24 -2.15 -8.86 -6.28
N PRO A 25 -1.87 -8.31 -7.48
CA PRO A 25 -0.73 -8.75 -8.27
C PRO A 25 0.57 -8.58 -7.48
N THR A 26 1.33 -9.67 -7.30
CA THR A 26 2.60 -9.61 -6.57
C THR A 26 3.71 -9.03 -7.44
N PHE A 27 4.72 -8.44 -6.79
CA PHE A 27 5.91 -7.91 -7.47
C PHE A 27 6.79 -8.99 -8.11
N ARG A 28 6.74 -10.23 -7.63
CA ARG A 28 7.53 -11.37 -8.13
C ARG A 28 6.65 -12.62 -8.08
N GLY A 29 6.41 -13.24 -9.23
CA GLY A 29 5.56 -14.43 -9.35
C GLY A 29 5.17 -14.74 -10.80
N PRO A 30 4.68 -15.96 -11.07
CA PRO A 30 4.36 -16.42 -12.43
C PRO A 30 3.32 -15.58 -13.16
N GLU A 31 2.54 -14.76 -12.43
CA GLU A 31 1.43 -13.95 -12.93
C GLU A 31 1.70 -12.43 -12.97
N GLY A 32 2.93 -11.99 -12.71
CA GLY A 32 3.24 -10.56 -12.64
C GLY A 32 3.20 -9.84 -14.00
N LEU A 33 2.58 -8.65 -14.06
CA LEU A 33 2.61 -7.72 -15.21
C LEU A 33 4.02 -7.31 -15.68
N TRP A 34 5.05 -7.72 -14.94
CA TRP A 34 6.47 -7.53 -15.23
C TRP A 34 6.97 -8.19 -16.52
N ARG A 35 6.13 -8.94 -17.24
CA ARG A 35 6.49 -9.44 -18.58
C ARG A 35 6.49 -8.34 -19.64
N THR A 36 5.80 -7.21 -19.43
CA THR A 36 5.64 -6.17 -20.47
C THR A 36 6.33 -4.85 -20.13
N PHE A 37 6.51 -4.51 -18.85
CA PHE A 37 7.21 -3.30 -18.41
C PHE A 37 8.15 -3.61 -17.26
N ARG A 38 9.33 -2.97 -17.24
CA ARG A 38 10.30 -3.11 -16.16
C ARG A 38 9.92 -2.18 -14.99
N PRO A 39 10.11 -2.59 -13.71
CA PRO A 39 9.86 -1.74 -12.54
C PRO A 39 10.63 -0.43 -12.58
N GLU A 40 11.86 -0.47 -13.09
CA GLU A 40 12.72 0.70 -13.17
C GLU A 40 12.17 1.80 -14.09
N ASP A 41 11.31 1.42 -15.05
CA ASP A 41 10.67 2.34 -15.99
C ASP A 41 9.38 2.98 -15.45
N LEU A 42 8.90 2.57 -14.27
CA LEU A 42 7.60 2.99 -13.74
C LEU A 42 7.62 3.44 -12.27
N ALA A 43 8.52 2.90 -11.44
CA ALA A 43 8.53 3.11 -10.00
C ALA A 43 9.81 3.81 -9.50
N THR A 44 10.33 4.76 -10.29
CA THR A 44 11.49 5.57 -9.95
C THR A 44 11.17 7.07 -10.09
N PRO A 45 11.80 7.95 -9.31
CA PRO A 45 11.65 9.40 -9.48
C PRO A 45 12.01 9.86 -10.90
N GLU A 46 13.01 9.24 -11.52
CA GLU A 46 13.48 9.55 -12.87
C GLU A 46 12.44 9.15 -13.93
N ALA A 47 11.81 7.98 -13.79
CA ALA A 47 10.71 7.57 -14.66
C ALA A 47 9.51 8.52 -14.54
N PHE A 48 9.15 8.92 -13.32
CA PHE A 48 8.06 9.87 -13.08
C PHE A 48 8.36 11.25 -13.67
N ALA A 49 9.59 11.74 -13.55
CA ALA A 49 10.00 13.01 -14.16
C ALA A 49 10.00 12.94 -15.70
N ARG A 50 10.34 11.79 -16.26
CA ARG A 50 10.38 11.54 -17.72
C ARG A 50 8.98 11.47 -18.32
N ASP A 51 8.08 10.67 -17.72
CA ASP A 51 6.71 10.49 -18.21
C ASP A 51 5.72 10.28 -17.04
N PRO A 52 5.23 11.37 -16.41
CA PRO A 52 4.31 11.26 -15.29
C PRO A 52 2.93 10.74 -15.70
N VAL A 53 2.55 10.83 -16.98
CA VAL A 53 1.29 10.29 -17.50
C VAL A 53 1.35 8.77 -17.43
N LEU A 54 2.36 8.16 -18.04
CA LEU A 54 2.55 6.71 -18.06
C LEU A 54 2.63 6.11 -16.65
N VAL A 55 3.38 6.76 -15.75
CA VAL A 55 3.48 6.32 -14.36
C VAL A 55 2.11 6.38 -13.67
N TRP A 56 1.36 7.47 -13.84
CA TRP A 56 0.04 7.58 -13.22
C TRP A 56 -1.00 6.64 -13.84
N GLU A 57 -0.96 6.37 -15.15
CA GLU A 57 -1.79 5.34 -15.79
C GLU A 57 -1.53 3.97 -15.16
N TRP A 58 -0.27 3.63 -14.92
CA TRP A 58 0.11 2.38 -14.26
C TRP A 58 -0.38 2.32 -12.80
N TYR A 59 -0.20 3.40 -12.04
CA TYR A 59 -0.69 3.46 -10.66
C TYR A 59 -2.22 3.46 -10.58
N ASP A 60 -2.94 4.10 -11.49
CA ASP A 60 -4.40 4.05 -11.55
C ASP A 60 -4.91 2.66 -11.91
N TRP A 61 -4.28 2.00 -12.89
CA TRP A 61 -4.56 0.60 -13.19
C TRP A 61 -4.36 -0.31 -11.96
N ARG A 62 -3.29 -0.09 -11.18
CA ARG A 62 -3.06 -0.82 -9.91
C ARG A 62 -4.13 -0.52 -8.87
N ARG A 63 -4.50 0.75 -8.69
CA ARG A 63 -5.57 1.18 -7.78
C ARG A 63 -6.90 0.51 -8.15
N GLN A 64 -7.24 0.43 -9.43
CA GLN A 64 -8.41 -0.27 -9.93
C GLN A 64 -8.42 -1.76 -9.55
N ARG A 65 -7.28 -2.45 -9.68
CA ARG A 65 -7.17 -3.86 -9.27
C ARG A 65 -7.31 -4.04 -7.77
N ILE A 66 -6.60 -3.22 -6.98
CA ILE A 66 -6.62 -3.32 -5.51
C ILE A 66 -8.00 -2.95 -4.95
N ALA A 67 -8.72 -1.99 -5.54
CA ALA A 67 -10.06 -1.61 -5.11
C ALA A 67 -11.08 -2.75 -5.20
N ALA A 68 -10.85 -3.72 -6.07
CA ALA A 68 -11.68 -4.93 -6.19
C ALA A 68 -11.27 -6.05 -5.20
N CYS A 69 -10.11 -5.93 -4.54
CA CYS A 69 -9.62 -6.92 -3.59
C CYS A 69 -10.28 -6.78 -2.22
N GLN A 70 -10.34 -7.89 -1.49
CA GLN A 70 -10.81 -7.94 -0.11
C GLN A 70 -9.74 -8.55 0.80
N PRO A 71 -9.68 -8.18 2.08
CA PRO A 71 -8.79 -8.84 3.03
C PRO A 71 -9.03 -10.35 3.05
N ASN A 72 -7.95 -11.12 3.11
CA ASN A 72 -8.00 -12.58 3.27
C ASN A 72 -7.83 -12.97 4.76
N PRO A 73 -7.91 -14.27 5.13
CA PRO A 73 -7.77 -14.71 6.52
C PRO A 73 -6.47 -14.25 7.20
N ALA A 74 -5.35 -14.14 6.49
CA ALA A 74 -4.09 -13.70 7.07
C ALA A 74 -4.16 -12.25 7.58
N HIS A 75 -4.79 -11.34 6.82
CA HIS A 75 -4.99 -9.96 7.27
C HIS A 75 -5.92 -9.89 8.50
N ARG A 76 -7.01 -10.68 8.49
CA ARG A 76 -7.99 -10.69 9.59
C ARG A 76 -7.37 -11.20 10.89
N VAL A 77 -6.57 -12.26 10.82
CA VAL A 77 -5.85 -12.77 12.00
C VAL A 77 -4.90 -11.72 12.56
N LEU A 78 -4.19 -10.97 11.73
CA LEU A 78 -3.29 -9.92 12.23
C LEU A 78 -4.05 -8.74 12.85
N ALA A 79 -5.22 -8.40 12.32
CA ALA A 79 -6.11 -7.42 12.96
C ALA A 79 -6.66 -7.93 14.31
N GLU A 80 -6.98 -9.21 14.43
CA GLU A 80 -7.40 -9.82 15.69
C GLU A 80 -6.25 -9.87 16.71
N MET A 81 -5.04 -10.25 16.26
CA MET A 81 -3.83 -10.26 17.09
C MET A 81 -3.55 -8.90 17.72
N GLU A 82 -3.73 -7.80 16.98
CA GLU A 82 -3.61 -6.43 17.52
C GLU A 82 -4.58 -6.16 18.68
N THR A 83 -5.73 -6.84 18.74
CA THR A 83 -6.75 -6.61 19.78
C THR A 83 -6.52 -7.45 21.03
N VAL A 84 -5.86 -8.60 20.90
CA VAL A 84 -5.67 -9.57 22.02
C VAL A 84 -4.27 -9.50 22.63
N LEU A 85 -3.27 -9.03 21.88
CA LEU A 85 -1.89 -8.92 22.34
C LEU A 85 -1.62 -7.52 22.90
N PRO A 86 -1.09 -7.40 24.13
CA PRO A 86 -0.88 -6.10 24.78
C PRO A 86 0.22 -5.26 24.11
N ASP A 87 1.25 -5.90 23.54
CA ASP A 87 2.32 -5.24 22.80
C ASP A 87 2.51 -5.92 21.43
N PHE A 88 1.85 -5.36 20.42
CA PHE A 88 1.86 -5.86 19.05
C PHE A 88 2.13 -4.73 18.05
N THR A 89 3.07 -4.96 17.14
CA THR A 89 3.41 -4.02 16.06
C THR A 89 3.27 -4.69 14.69
N LEU A 90 2.44 -4.12 13.82
CA LEU A 90 2.31 -4.55 12.44
C LEU A 90 3.06 -3.60 11.49
N ILE A 91 4.06 -4.13 10.80
CA ILE A 91 4.87 -3.44 9.81
C ILE A 91 4.57 -4.03 8.44
N THR A 92 4.36 -3.21 7.42
CA THR A 92 4.10 -3.68 6.07
C THR A 92 4.95 -2.97 5.03
N GLN A 93 5.44 -3.75 4.07
CA GLN A 93 6.04 -3.25 2.83
C GLN A 93 4.98 -2.99 1.73
N ASN A 94 3.74 -3.43 1.96
CA ASN A 94 2.67 -3.30 1.00
C ASN A 94 2.08 -1.90 1.02
N VAL A 95 1.55 -1.49 -0.13
CA VAL A 95 0.91 -0.18 -0.32
C VAL A 95 -0.60 -0.29 -0.52
N ASP A 96 -1.17 -1.50 -0.48
CA ASP A 96 -2.56 -1.80 -0.89
C ASP A 96 -3.64 -1.36 0.12
N GLY A 97 -3.30 -1.25 1.40
CA GLY A 97 -4.25 -0.86 2.45
C GLY A 97 -5.16 -2.00 2.95
N LEU A 98 -4.89 -3.27 2.60
CA LEU A 98 -5.74 -4.40 2.99
C LEU A 98 -5.67 -4.72 4.48
N HIS A 99 -4.58 -4.38 5.17
CA HIS A 99 -4.49 -4.49 6.64
C HIS A 99 -5.49 -3.57 7.33
N GLN A 100 -5.53 -2.29 6.91
CA GLN A 100 -6.48 -1.33 7.43
C GLN A 100 -7.92 -1.72 7.11
N ALA A 101 -8.17 -2.23 5.89
CA ALA A 101 -9.48 -2.78 5.52
C ALA A 101 -9.88 -4.01 6.35
N ALA A 102 -8.91 -4.80 6.84
CA ALA A 102 -9.16 -5.93 7.74
C ALA A 102 -9.45 -5.51 9.19
N GLY A 103 -9.20 -4.25 9.54
CA GLY A 103 -9.42 -3.69 10.87
C GLY A 103 -8.16 -3.34 11.65
N SER A 104 -6.96 -3.58 11.09
CA SER A 104 -5.71 -3.16 11.74
C SER A 104 -5.62 -1.64 11.85
N ARG A 105 -5.26 -1.12 13.03
CA ARG A 105 -5.29 0.32 13.33
C ARG A 105 -3.91 0.95 13.32
N GLN A 106 -2.90 0.28 13.87
CA GLN A 106 -1.54 0.78 14.02
C GLN A 106 -0.57 0.10 13.04
N VAL A 107 -0.79 0.35 11.74
CA VAL A 107 0.04 -0.22 10.67
C VAL A 107 1.19 0.72 10.32
N LEU A 108 2.44 0.22 10.42
CA LEU A 108 3.64 0.93 9.97
C LEU A 108 3.91 0.62 8.49
N GLU A 109 3.60 1.56 7.61
CA GLU A 109 3.73 1.43 6.16
C GLU A 109 5.11 1.90 5.66
N LEU A 110 6.02 0.96 5.41
CA LEU A 110 7.41 1.27 5.04
C LEU A 110 7.54 1.92 3.66
N HIS A 111 6.68 1.55 2.71
CA HIS A 111 6.75 2.02 1.32
C HIS A 111 5.62 2.97 0.94
N GLY A 112 4.94 3.55 1.93
CA GLY A 112 3.80 4.44 1.74
C GLY A 112 2.49 3.69 1.48
N ASN A 113 1.52 4.38 0.89
CA ASN A 113 0.15 3.89 0.69
C ASN A 113 -0.39 4.39 -0.65
N ILE A 114 -0.94 3.49 -1.47
CA ILE A 114 -1.39 3.80 -2.83
C ILE A 114 -2.60 4.75 -2.87
N TRP A 115 -3.33 4.87 -1.76
CA TRP A 115 -4.46 5.78 -1.59
C TRP A 115 -4.05 7.16 -1.10
N ARG A 116 -2.79 7.37 -0.71
CA ARG A 116 -2.26 8.67 -0.29
C ARG A 116 -1.42 9.29 -1.41
N VAL A 117 -1.79 10.50 -1.82
CA VAL A 117 -1.10 11.27 -2.87
C VAL A 117 -0.39 12.47 -2.26
N ARG A 118 0.76 12.88 -2.83
CA ARG A 118 1.58 13.97 -2.29
C ARG A 118 1.96 14.94 -3.40
N CYS A 119 1.57 16.19 -3.24
CA CYS A 119 1.96 17.22 -4.19
C CYS A 119 3.47 17.39 -4.26
N THR A 120 4.02 17.24 -5.47
CA THR A 120 5.44 17.42 -5.80
C THR A 120 5.94 18.84 -5.60
N ARG A 121 5.04 19.83 -5.50
CA ARG A 121 5.40 21.24 -5.32
C ARG A 121 5.20 21.77 -3.91
N CYS A 122 4.00 21.63 -3.34
CA CYS A 122 3.72 22.18 -1.99
C CYS A 122 3.79 21.13 -0.87
N GLY A 123 4.04 19.87 -1.19
CA GLY A 123 4.16 18.79 -0.20
C GLY A 123 2.85 18.37 0.47
N LYS A 124 1.71 18.98 0.13
CA LYS A 124 0.40 18.60 0.69
C LYS A 124 0.12 17.13 0.41
N ILE A 125 -0.22 16.39 1.46
CA ILE A 125 -0.65 14.99 1.40
C ILE A 125 -2.18 14.96 1.56
N SER A 126 -2.84 14.15 0.74
CA SER A 126 -4.26 13.86 0.86
C SER A 126 -4.55 12.41 0.52
N GLU A 127 -5.64 11.88 1.04
CA GLU A 127 -6.17 10.60 0.59
C GLU A 127 -7.06 10.81 -0.65
N ASP A 128 -6.93 9.93 -1.63
CA ASP A 128 -7.81 9.86 -2.80
C ASP A 128 -8.13 8.39 -3.10
N ARG A 129 -9.36 7.97 -2.81
CA ARG A 129 -9.87 6.63 -3.08
C ARG A 129 -10.74 6.53 -4.34
N ARG A 130 -10.81 7.59 -5.16
CA ARG A 130 -11.54 7.54 -6.43
C ARG A 130 -10.85 6.60 -7.40
N VAL A 131 -11.64 5.77 -8.06
CA VAL A 131 -11.19 4.72 -8.97
C VAL A 131 -12.24 4.60 -10.09
N PRO A 132 -11.90 4.86 -11.36
CA PRO A 132 -10.60 5.41 -11.81
C PRO A 132 -10.37 6.85 -11.31
N LEU A 133 -9.13 7.32 -11.41
CA LEU A 133 -8.81 8.73 -11.21
C LEU A 133 -9.55 9.62 -12.22
N PRO A 134 -10.06 10.80 -11.80
CA PRO A 134 -10.79 11.70 -12.69
C PRO A 134 -9.89 12.46 -13.69
N GLU A 135 -8.60 12.59 -13.38
CA GLU A 135 -7.59 13.24 -14.22
C GLU A 135 -6.27 12.48 -14.08
N ILE A 136 -5.56 12.30 -15.19
CA ILE A 136 -4.24 11.68 -15.24
C ILE A 136 -3.27 12.63 -16.00
N PRO A 137 -2.18 13.11 -15.37
CA PRO A 137 -1.83 12.94 -13.95
C PRO A 137 -2.70 13.83 -13.04
N PRO A 138 -3.05 13.37 -11.83
CA PRO A 138 -3.82 14.17 -10.89
C PRO A 138 -3.08 15.43 -10.47
N ARG A 139 -3.83 16.51 -10.25
CA ARG A 139 -3.27 17.82 -9.86
C ARG A 139 -3.72 18.27 -8.49
N CYS A 140 -2.80 18.90 -7.78
CA CYS A 140 -3.08 19.58 -6.53
C CYS A 140 -3.79 20.92 -6.81
N ALA A 141 -4.57 21.43 -5.86
CA ALA A 141 -5.20 22.75 -5.94
C ALA A 141 -4.21 23.90 -6.19
N CYS A 142 -2.93 23.74 -5.81
CA CYS A 142 -1.94 24.75 -6.15
C CYS A 142 -1.62 24.74 -7.67
N GLY A 143 -1.77 23.61 -8.36
CA GLY A 143 -1.38 23.37 -9.75
C GLY A 143 -0.18 22.43 -9.94
N GLY A 144 0.43 21.93 -8.86
CA GLY A 144 1.52 20.94 -8.92
C GLY A 144 0.98 19.53 -9.16
N LEU A 145 1.80 18.66 -9.75
CA LEU A 145 1.48 17.24 -9.91
C LEU A 145 1.37 16.57 -8.53
N LEU A 146 0.39 15.69 -8.38
CA LEU A 146 0.22 14.81 -7.23
C LEU A 146 1.01 13.51 -7.40
#